data_AF-A0A672HSJ9-F1
#
_entry.id   AF-A0A672HSJ9-F1
#
_cell.length_a   1.000
_cell.length_b   1.000
_cell.length_c   1.000
_cell.angle_alpha   90.00
_cell.angle_beta   90.00
_cell.angle_gamma   90.00
#
_symmetry.space_group_name_H-M   'P 1'
#
loop_
_entity.id
_entity.type
_entity.pdbx_description
1 polymer ?
#
loop_
_entity_poly.entity_id
_entity_poly.type
_entity_poly.pdbx_seq_one_letter_code
_entity_poly.pdbx_strand_id
1 'polypeptide(L)'
;MNELHERYASKGLVILGVPCNQFGHQENCKNEEILQSLKYVRPGNGFEPKFPLLEKVDVNGKDAHPLFVFLREKLPAPSDDPSSLITDPKLIIWSPVCRNDVAWNFEKFLVGSDGVPFKRYSRRFLTSDIDGDIKTLLAQAK
;
A
#
# COMPACT_ATOMS: atom_id res chain seq x y z
N MET A 1 1.63 0.39 10.93
CA MET A 1 2.56 1.20 10.12
C MET A 1 3.40 2.12 10.99
N ASN A 2 2.82 3.02 11.81
CA ASN A 2 3.58 3.84 12.77
C ASN A 2 4.55 3.02 13.63
N GLU A 3 4.08 1.91 14.20
CA GLU A 3 4.91 1.01 15.02
C GLU A 3 6.12 0.44 14.25
N LEU A 4 5.95 0.01 13.00
CA LEU A 4 7.07 -0.47 12.18
C LEU A 4 8.04 0.65 11.83
N HIS A 5 7.52 1.84 11.52
CA HIS A 5 8.34 3.02 11.26
C HIS A 5 9.20 3.33 12.50
N GLU A 6 8.61 3.40 13.69
CA GLU A 6 9.35 3.66 14.95
C GLU A 6 10.46 2.64 15.20
N ARG A 7 10.21 1.35 14.93
CA ARG A 7 11.18 0.28 15.19
C ARG A 7 12.32 0.21 14.18
N TYR A 8 12.08 0.61 12.92
CA TYR A 8 12.98 0.31 11.81
C TYR A 8 13.40 1.51 10.95
N ALA A 9 12.84 2.71 11.14
CA ALA A 9 13.21 3.89 10.34
C ALA A 9 14.70 4.22 10.46
N SER A 10 15.25 4.20 11.68
CA SER A 10 16.68 4.41 11.93
C SER A 10 17.58 3.30 11.38
N LYS A 11 17.00 2.17 10.97
CA LYS A 11 17.71 1.02 10.40
C LYS A 11 17.59 0.96 8.88
N GLY A 12 16.85 1.89 8.26
CA GLY A 12 16.70 1.99 6.81
C GLY A 12 15.30 1.68 6.26
N LEU A 13 14.33 1.32 7.10
CA LEU A 13 12.95 1.13 6.61
C LEU A 13 12.29 2.48 6.31
N VAL A 14 11.82 2.64 5.08
CA VAL A 14 10.95 3.74 4.68
C VAL A 14 9.55 3.20 4.40
N ILE A 15 8.53 3.82 4.99
CA ILE A 15 7.13 3.54 4.68
C ILE A 15 6.61 4.70 3.83
N LEU A 16 5.93 4.40 2.73
CA LEU A 16 5.22 5.36 1.90
C LEU A 16 3.73 5.00 1.93
N GLY A 17 2.87 5.92 2.37
CA GLY A 17 1.43 5.75 2.23
C GLY A 17 0.95 6.44 0.95
N VAL A 18 0.18 5.73 0.14
CA VAL A 18 -0.35 6.25 -1.11
C VAL A 18 -1.89 6.22 -1.05
N PRO A 19 -2.54 7.37 -0.85
CA PRO A 19 -3.98 7.45 -0.88
C PRO A 19 -4.53 7.08 -2.27
N CYS A 20 -5.66 6.38 -2.31
CA CYS A 20 -6.32 5.97 -3.55
C CYS A 20 -7.83 5.84 -3.31
N ASN A 21 -8.66 6.31 -4.25
CA ASN A 21 -10.12 6.29 -4.08
C ASN A 21 -10.85 5.23 -4.93
N GLN A 22 -10.11 4.33 -5.58
CA GLN A 22 -10.68 3.33 -6.50
C GLN A 22 -11.44 2.20 -5.78
N PHE A 23 -11.23 2.03 -4.48
CA PHE A 23 -11.74 0.90 -3.71
C PHE A 23 -12.91 1.33 -2.81
N GLY A 24 -14.13 1.18 -3.32
CA GLY A 24 -15.36 1.52 -2.59
C GLY A 24 -15.44 2.98 -2.14
N HIS A 25 -14.74 3.88 -2.85
CA HIS A 25 -14.67 5.30 -2.55
C HIS A 25 -14.33 5.62 -1.08
N GLN A 26 -13.37 4.90 -0.49
CA GLN A 26 -13.02 5.05 0.92
C GLN A 26 -12.08 6.24 1.21
N GLU A 27 -11.59 6.94 0.18
CA GLU A 27 -10.70 8.10 0.28
C GLU A 27 -11.25 9.29 -0.53
N ASN A 28 -12.47 9.71 -0.16
CA ASN A 28 -13.17 10.83 -0.80
C ASN A 28 -12.57 12.20 -0.48
N CYS A 29 -11.76 12.30 0.57
CA CYS A 29 -11.06 13.52 0.94
C CYS A 29 -10.13 14.01 -0.18
N LYS A 30 -9.99 15.33 -0.32
CA LYS A 30 -8.92 15.94 -1.11
C LYS A 30 -7.57 15.79 -0.39
N ASN A 31 -6.47 15.96 -1.10
CA ASN A 31 -5.12 15.80 -0.54
C ASN A 31 -4.92 16.60 0.76
N GLU A 32 -5.48 17.81 0.83
CA GLU A 32 -5.35 18.71 1.98
C GLU A 32 -6.20 18.27 3.19
N GLU A 33 -7.19 17.41 2.98
CA GLU A 33 -8.16 16.96 3.98
C GLU A 33 -7.76 15.62 4.62
N ILE A 34 -6.94 14.81 3.95
CA ILE A 34 -6.61 13.43 4.38
C ILE A 34 -6.01 13.42 5.79
N LEU A 35 -5.03 14.28 6.07
CA LEU A 35 -4.41 14.35 7.40
C LEU A 35 -5.39 14.77 8.48
N GLN A 36 -6.34 15.67 8.17
CA GLN A 36 -7.39 16.09 9.10
C GLN A 36 -8.35 14.93 9.40
N SER A 37 -8.74 14.17 8.37
CA SER A 37 -9.57 12.97 8.51
C SER A 37 -8.90 11.93 9.41
N LEU A 38 -7.62 11.64 9.18
CA LEU A 38 -6.85 10.72 10.02
C LEU A 38 -6.76 11.18 11.48
N LYS A 39 -6.52 12.48 11.69
CA LYS A 39 -6.33 13.07 13.02
C LYS A 39 -7.61 13.18 13.85
N TYR A 40 -8.73 13.52 13.22
CA TYR A 40 -9.96 13.89 13.92
C TYR A 40 -11.14 12.95 13.69
N VAL A 41 -11.13 12.14 12.63
CA VAL A 41 -12.27 11.28 12.27
C VAL A 41 -11.92 9.81 12.47
N ARG A 42 -10.99 9.27 11.67
CA ARG A 42 -10.57 7.87 11.76
C ARG A 42 -9.14 7.71 11.23
N PRO A 43 -8.17 7.25 12.03
CA PRO A 43 -8.31 6.70 13.39
C PRO A 43 -8.81 7.68 14.46
N GLY A 44 -8.66 8.99 14.24
CA GLY A 44 -9.10 10.00 15.20
C GLY A 44 -8.15 10.12 16.39
N ASN A 45 -8.61 10.75 17.47
CA ASN A 45 -7.86 10.88 18.74
C ASN A 45 -6.47 11.50 18.61
N GLY A 46 -6.28 12.43 17.67
CA GLY A 46 -4.99 13.07 17.46
C GLY A 46 -3.97 12.20 16.74
N PHE A 47 -4.39 11.11 16.09
CA PHE A 47 -3.51 10.24 15.33
C PHE A 47 -2.80 11.01 14.20
N GLU A 48 -1.49 10.82 14.09
CA GLU A 48 -0.68 11.36 13.00
C GLU A 48 0.19 10.24 12.41
N PRO A 49 0.24 10.09 11.08
CA PRO A 49 1.16 9.15 10.45
C PRO A 49 2.60 9.61 10.67
N LYS A 50 3.47 8.69 11.11
CA LYS A 50 4.90 8.97 11.31
C LYS A 50 5.74 8.82 10.03
N PHE A 51 5.06 8.63 8.91
CA PHE A 51 5.65 8.36 7.60
C PHE A 51 4.95 9.22 6.56
N PRO A 52 5.61 9.53 5.42
CA PRO A 52 5.03 10.38 4.40
C PRO A 52 3.79 9.73 3.78
N LEU A 53 2.74 10.53 3.66
CA LEU A 53 1.64 10.29 2.71
C LEU A 53 1.95 11.07 1.44
N LEU A 54 1.85 10.39 0.31
CA LEU A 54 1.97 11.00 -1.00
C LEU A 54 0.62 11.59 -1.45
N GLU A 55 0.61 12.24 -2.61
CA GLU A 55 -0.63 12.66 -3.24
C GLU A 55 -1.50 11.45 -3.60
N LYS A 56 -2.82 11.69 -3.63
CA LYS A 56 -3.79 10.69 -4.06
C LYS A 56 -3.59 10.36 -5.54
N VAL A 57 -3.48 9.07 -5.85
CA VAL A 57 -3.32 8.58 -7.22
C VAL A 57 -4.21 7.37 -7.49
N ASP A 58 -4.37 7.05 -8.76
CA ASP A 58 -4.93 5.78 -9.20
C ASP A 58 -3.82 4.71 -9.22
N VAL A 59 -4.17 3.50 -8.80
CA VAL A 59 -3.24 2.35 -8.76
C VAL A 59 -3.61 1.29 -9.81
N ASN A 60 -4.83 1.33 -10.32
CA ASN A 60 -5.35 0.46 -11.36
C ASN A 60 -5.92 1.23 -12.56
N GLY A 61 -6.15 0.52 -13.67
CA GLY A 61 -6.69 1.11 -14.90
C GLY A 61 -5.67 1.89 -15.74
N LYS A 62 -6.16 2.56 -16.78
CA LYS A 62 -5.37 3.28 -17.77
C LYS A 62 -4.56 4.45 -17.18
N ASP A 63 -5.08 5.07 -16.12
CA ASP A 63 -4.50 6.26 -15.47
C ASP A 63 -3.67 5.87 -14.23
N ALA A 64 -3.40 4.57 -14.04
CA ALA A 64 -2.60 4.09 -12.92
C ALA A 64 -1.22 4.75 -12.90
N HIS A 65 -0.80 5.19 -11.72
CA HIS A 65 0.52 5.78 -11.54
C HIS A 65 1.62 4.78 -11.96
N PRO A 66 2.67 5.21 -12.70
CA PRO A 66 3.67 4.31 -13.26
C PRO A 66 4.35 3.39 -12.24
N LEU A 67 4.53 3.86 -11.00
CA LEU A 67 5.03 3.04 -9.89
C LEU A 67 4.17 1.79 -9.66
N PHE A 68 2.83 1.92 -9.64
CA PHE A 68 1.94 0.78 -9.41
C PHE A 68 1.82 -0.11 -10.64
N VAL A 69 1.97 0.43 -11.86
CA VAL A 69 2.13 -0.40 -13.06
C VAL A 69 3.36 -1.29 -12.90
N PHE A 70 4.53 -0.70 -12.62
CA PHE A 70 5.76 -1.43 -12.39
C PHE A 70 5.67 -2.48 -11.27
N LEU A 71 5.13 -2.10 -10.11
CA LEU A 71 5.00 -3.01 -8.96
C LEU A 71 4.08 -4.19 -9.25
N ARG A 72 2.95 -3.97 -9.93
CA ARG A 72 2.00 -5.03 -10.30
C ARG A 72 2.54 -5.92 -11.43
N GLU A 73 3.42 -5.42 -12.29
CA GLU A 73 4.09 -6.26 -13.29
C GLU A 73 5.15 -7.16 -12.65
N LYS A 74 5.94 -6.61 -11.72
CA LYS A 74 7.00 -7.36 -11.03
C LYS A 74 6.46 -8.34 -9.99
N LEU A 75 5.36 -8.00 -9.33
CA LEU A 75 4.69 -8.81 -8.32
C LEU A 75 3.21 -8.97 -8.70
N PRO A 76 2.91 -9.87 -9.66
CA PRO A 76 1.58 -9.95 -10.29
C PRO A 76 0.47 -10.41 -9.35
N ALA A 77 0.80 -11.06 -8.24
CA ALA A 77 -0.18 -11.49 -7.26
C ALA A 77 0.37 -11.38 -5.84
N PRO A 78 -0.48 -11.15 -4.83
CA PRO A 78 -0.08 -11.26 -3.43
C PRO A 78 0.44 -12.67 -3.10
N SER A 79 1.48 -12.73 -2.29
CA SER A 79 2.12 -13.99 -1.87
C SER A 79 1.21 -14.87 -0.99
N ASP A 80 0.28 -14.26 -0.26
CA ASP A 80 -0.65 -14.93 0.66
C ASP A 80 -2.03 -15.23 0.06
N ASP A 81 -2.42 -14.55 -1.02
CA ASP A 81 -3.71 -14.72 -1.70
C ASP A 81 -3.57 -14.44 -3.21
N PRO A 82 -3.12 -15.44 -4.00
CA PRO A 82 -2.74 -15.21 -5.39
C PRO A 82 -3.94 -15.17 -6.37
N SER A 83 -5.15 -15.50 -5.90
CA SER A 83 -6.33 -15.69 -6.75
C SER A 83 -7.42 -14.65 -6.55
N SER A 84 -7.52 -14.05 -5.37
CA SER A 84 -8.62 -13.15 -5.06
C SER A 84 -8.38 -11.74 -5.60
N LEU A 85 -9.33 -11.23 -6.40
CA LEU A 85 -9.40 -9.81 -6.78
C LEU A 85 -10.52 -9.12 -5.99
N ILE A 86 -11.70 -8.98 -6.58
CA ILE A 86 -12.88 -8.39 -5.95
C ILE A 86 -14.05 -9.37 -6.11
N THR A 87 -14.79 -9.58 -5.02
CA THR A 87 -15.94 -10.51 -4.99
C THR A 87 -17.16 -9.91 -5.67
N ASP A 88 -17.50 -8.64 -5.39
CA ASP A 88 -18.59 -7.94 -6.07
C ASP A 88 -18.04 -7.16 -7.28
N PRO A 89 -18.31 -7.59 -8.53
CA PRO A 89 -17.79 -6.94 -9.71
C PRO A 89 -18.22 -5.46 -9.84
N LYS A 90 -19.29 -5.04 -9.16
CA LYS A 90 -19.73 -3.63 -9.16
C LYS A 90 -18.72 -2.68 -8.49
N LEU A 91 -17.83 -3.21 -7.67
CA LEU A 91 -16.78 -2.41 -7.02
C LEU A 91 -15.57 -2.17 -7.94
N ILE A 92 -15.54 -2.79 -9.13
CA ILE A 92 -14.51 -2.54 -10.14
C ILE A 92 -14.97 -1.37 -11.02
N ILE A 93 -14.40 -0.20 -10.77
CA ILE A 93 -14.77 1.06 -11.46
C ILE A 93 -13.68 1.58 -12.39
N TRP A 94 -12.57 0.88 -12.52
CA TRP A 94 -11.45 1.24 -13.38
C TRP A 94 -11.47 0.41 -14.67
N SER A 95 -10.75 0.89 -15.68
CA SER A 95 -10.58 0.22 -16.97
C SER A 95 -9.22 0.57 -17.59
N PRO A 96 -8.52 -0.37 -18.26
CA PRO A 96 -8.86 -1.79 -18.35
C PRO A 96 -8.68 -2.51 -17.00
N VAL A 97 -9.30 -3.68 -16.87
CA VAL A 97 -9.11 -4.58 -15.72
C VAL A 97 -8.03 -5.59 -16.06
N CYS A 98 -7.06 -5.75 -15.18
CA CYS A 98 -5.91 -6.63 -15.34
C CYS A 98 -5.86 -7.68 -14.22
N ARG A 99 -5.33 -8.87 -14.53
CA ARG A 99 -5.21 -9.97 -13.54
C ARG A 99 -4.32 -9.62 -12.34
N ASN A 100 -3.42 -8.65 -12.52
CA ASN A 100 -2.49 -8.20 -11.50
C ASN A 100 -2.92 -6.92 -10.78
N ASP A 101 -4.14 -6.44 -11.02
CA ASP A 101 -4.70 -5.27 -10.33
C ASP A 101 -4.60 -5.40 -8.81
N VAL A 102 -4.46 -4.27 -8.13
CA VAL A 102 -4.62 -4.19 -6.67
C VAL A 102 -6.08 -4.49 -6.34
N ALA A 103 -6.31 -5.41 -5.41
CA ALA A 103 -7.63 -5.92 -5.09
C ALA A 103 -8.42 -5.01 -4.14
N TRP A 104 -7.75 -4.25 -3.26
CA TRP A 104 -8.39 -3.34 -2.31
C TRP A 104 -7.40 -2.39 -1.63
N ASN A 105 -7.94 -1.52 -0.77
CA ASN A 105 -7.17 -0.74 0.19
C ASN A 105 -6.25 -1.63 1.03
N PHE A 106 -5.09 -1.09 1.38
CA PHE A 106 -4.07 -1.73 2.20
C PHE A 106 -3.49 -3.02 1.60
N GLU A 107 -3.31 -3.15 0.29
CA GLU A 107 -2.24 -4.03 -0.21
C GLU A 107 -0.86 -3.43 0.09
N LYS A 108 0.16 -4.28 0.18
CA LYS A 108 1.52 -3.87 0.55
C LYS A 108 2.52 -4.43 -0.44
N PHE A 109 3.51 -3.61 -0.79
CA PHE A 109 4.67 -4.00 -1.59
C PHE A 109 5.92 -3.72 -0.75
N LEU A 110 6.74 -4.74 -0.56
CA LEU A 110 8.05 -4.61 0.08
C LEU A 110 9.11 -4.58 -1.03
N VAL A 111 9.98 -3.58 -0.97
CA VAL A 111 11.05 -3.32 -1.96
C VAL A 111 12.39 -3.35 -1.22
N GLY A 112 13.39 -3.99 -1.81
CA GLY A 112 14.75 -4.04 -1.29
C GLY A 112 15.45 -2.68 -1.33
N SER A 113 16.57 -2.56 -0.61
CA SER A 113 17.41 -1.35 -0.61
C SER A 113 18.07 -1.09 -1.98
N ASP A 114 18.14 -2.11 -2.83
CA ASP A 114 18.56 -2.06 -4.22
C ASP A 114 17.45 -1.54 -5.18
N GLY A 115 16.25 -1.27 -4.66
CA GLY A 115 15.08 -0.85 -5.44
C GLY A 115 14.32 -2.00 -6.12
N VAL A 116 14.69 -3.25 -5.88
CA VAL A 116 14.03 -4.40 -6.50
C VAL A 116 12.80 -4.82 -5.67
N PRO A 117 11.61 -4.97 -6.28
CA PRO A 117 10.43 -5.47 -5.56
C PRO A 117 10.67 -6.89 -5.01
N PHE A 118 10.51 -7.06 -3.70
CA PHE A 118 10.78 -8.32 -3.01
C PHE A 118 9.51 -9.17 -2.85
N LYS A 119 8.43 -8.60 -2.30
CA LYS A 119 7.21 -9.36 -2.00
C LYS A 119 5.97 -8.46 -1.96
N ARG A 120 4.83 -8.98 -2.43
CA ARG A 120 3.50 -8.34 -2.36
C ARG A 120 2.63 -9.09 -1.36
N TYR A 121 1.83 -8.35 -0.59
CA TYR A 121 0.94 -8.88 0.45
C TYR A 121 -0.47 -8.36 0.24
N SER A 122 -1.46 -9.22 0.46
CA SER A 122 -2.85 -8.92 0.20
C SER A 122 -3.43 -7.91 1.19
N ARG A 123 -4.63 -7.43 0.89
CA ARG A 123 -5.42 -6.59 1.80
C ARG A 123 -5.64 -7.21 3.18
N ARG A 124 -5.63 -8.54 3.29
CA ARG A 124 -5.89 -9.29 4.54
C ARG A 124 -4.62 -9.60 5.32
N PHE A 125 -3.46 -9.58 4.67
CA PHE A 125 -2.19 -9.82 5.35
C PHE A 125 -1.92 -8.71 6.36
N LEU A 126 -1.67 -9.05 7.63
CA LEU A 126 -1.45 -8.02 8.65
C LEU A 126 -0.13 -7.31 8.40
N THR A 127 -0.15 -5.98 8.47
CA THR A 127 1.07 -5.18 8.27
C THR A 127 2.14 -5.53 9.32
N SER A 128 1.75 -5.90 10.54
CA SER A 128 2.67 -6.38 11.59
C SER A 128 3.45 -7.63 11.18
N ASP A 129 2.84 -8.51 10.40
CA ASP A 129 3.40 -9.83 10.07
C ASP A 129 4.48 -9.73 8.98
N ILE A 130 4.62 -8.55 8.36
CA ILE A 130 5.70 -8.21 7.42
C ILE A 130 7.04 -8.02 8.16
N ASP A 131 7.03 -7.94 9.50
CA ASP A 131 8.20 -7.71 10.36
C ASP A 131 9.38 -8.64 10.07
N GLY A 132 9.13 -9.93 9.85
CA GLY A 132 10.17 -10.92 9.58
C GLY A 132 10.87 -10.68 8.23
N ASP A 133 10.10 -10.37 7.19
CA ASP A 133 10.64 -10.06 5.87
C ASP A 133 11.41 -8.72 5.87
N ILE A 134 10.93 -7.71 6.61
CA ILE A 134 11.65 -6.45 6.82
C ILE A 134 13.00 -6.70 7.49
N LYS A 135 13.04 -7.46 8.59
CA LYS A 135 14.30 -7.79 9.28
C LYS A 135 15.29 -8.50 8.36
N THR A 136 14.79 -9.39 7.50
CA THR A 136 15.60 -10.13 6.53
C THR A 136 16.27 -9.17 5.55
N LEU A 137 15.52 -8.25 4.94
CA LEU A 137 16.08 -7.28 3.99
C LEU A 137 17.02 -6.26 4.67
N LEU A 138 16.68 -5.81 5.87
CA LEU A 138 17.56 -4.91 6.63
C LEU A 138 18.90 -5.56 7.01
N ALA A 139 18.93 -6.87 7.21
CA ALA A 139 20.17 -7.60 7.47
C ALA A 139 21.05 -7.75 6.21
N GLN A 140 20.43 -7.79 5.02
CA GLN A 140 21.11 -7.91 3.73
C GLN A 140 21.66 -6.57 3.21
N ALA A 141 21.09 -5.45 3.65
CA ALA A 141 21.49 -4.10 3.24
C ALA A 141 22.79 -3.59 3.91
N LYS A 142 23.54 -4.48 4.59
CA LYS A 142 24.79 -4.17 5.29
C LYS A 142 26.03 -4.38 4.43
#